data_AF-A0AAD9KMK3-F1
#
_entry.id   AF-A0AAD9KMK3-F1
#
_cell.length_a   1.000
_cell.length_b   1.000
_cell.length_c   1.000
_cell.angle_alpha   90.00
_cell.angle_beta   90.00
_cell.angle_gamma   90.00
#
_symmetry.space_group_name_H-M   'P 1'
#
loop_
_entity.id
_entity.type
_entity.pdbx_description
1 polymer ?
#
loop_
_entity_poly.entity_id
_entity_poly.type
_entity_poly.pdbx_seq_one_letter_code
_entity_poly.pdbx_strand_id
1 'polypeptide(L)'
;MTSHKVVKMPVQECDQLTTCQECHRDPFCGWCLLENKCSTKRSCSESDAPRRWQSYSDGAACAGITRVTPANSSLTSPVEVTLTVPNLPTAPQNYTCLFGDIETSASVEGDRVICQPPATDAVTKQPHNHTWDHVALRLTLRSSETMVSFLQTGFNFYNCSRHDSCISCTRALWGCNWCVHENKCTKKNSCDNTDTAVHVSHSCPHLEGNDKEILLPAEFQKEVYLKGANLPEPRSGDGGYKCLVHLTTPPLRVDATRLNSTSVKCKATKVTTCSITNTFKWCLLHV
;
A
#
# COMPACT_ATOMS: atom_id res chain seq x y z
N MET A 1 47.63 34.61 0.02
CA MET A 1 48.89 34.94 -0.68
C MET A 1 50.02 34.31 0.11
N THR A 2 50.88 33.50 -0.51
CA THR A 2 52.07 32.96 0.16
C THR A 2 53.30 33.72 -0.35
N SER A 3 54.42 33.59 0.34
CA SER A 3 55.69 34.22 -0.04
C SER A 3 56.19 33.84 -1.45
N HIS A 4 55.61 32.80 -2.07
CA HIS A 4 56.06 32.25 -3.36
C HIS A 4 54.92 32.10 -4.40
N LYS A 5 53.66 32.34 -4.03
CA LYS A 5 52.52 32.09 -4.93
C LYS A 5 51.33 32.99 -4.63
N VAL A 6 50.73 33.51 -5.71
CA VAL A 6 49.42 34.16 -5.69
C VAL A 6 48.40 33.16 -6.23
N VAL A 7 47.32 32.94 -5.48
CA VAL A 7 46.21 32.08 -5.87
C VAL A 7 44.96 32.93 -5.89
N LYS A 8 44.27 32.95 -7.04
CA LYS A 8 42.93 33.54 -7.16
C LYS A 8 41.94 32.54 -6.55
N MET A 9 41.50 32.82 -5.34
CA MET A 9 40.41 32.05 -4.73
C MET A 9 39.09 32.72 -5.11
N PRO A 10 38.09 31.95 -5.57
CA PRO A 10 36.76 32.48 -5.78
C PRO A 10 36.20 33.03 -4.47
N VAL A 11 35.41 34.10 -4.56
CA VAL A 11 34.82 34.76 -3.39
C VAL A 11 33.76 33.87 -2.74
N GLN A 12 33.08 33.04 -3.54
CA GLN A 12 32.16 32.02 -3.07
C GLN A 12 32.21 30.78 -3.99
N GLU A 13 31.87 29.61 -3.44
CA GLU A 13 31.79 28.33 -4.16
C GLU A 13 30.43 27.66 -3.94
N CYS A 14 29.34 28.35 -4.32
CA CYS A 14 27.97 27.86 -4.10
C CYS A 14 27.70 26.47 -4.68
N ASP A 15 28.35 26.13 -5.81
CA ASP A 15 28.15 24.86 -6.51
C ASP A 15 28.59 23.63 -5.68
N GLN A 16 29.38 23.82 -4.61
CA GLN A 16 29.77 22.74 -3.69
C GLN A 16 28.68 22.43 -2.65
N LEU A 17 27.70 23.32 -2.47
CA LEU A 17 26.63 23.16 -1.49
C LEU A 17 25.45 22.43 -2.14
N THR A 18 25.26 21.17 -1.77
CA THR A 18 24.33 20.26 -2.48
C THR A 18 22.91 20.28 -1.93
N THR A 19 22.70 20.88 -0.76
CA THR A 19 21.40 20.97 -0.12
C THR A 19 20.98 22.42 0.14
N CYS A 20 19.68 22.68 0.11
CA CYS A 20 19.15 24.01 0.42
C CYS A 20 19.57 24.51 1.82
N GLN A 21 19.64 23.60 2.80
CA GLN A 21 20.03 23.94 4.17
C GLN A 21 21.50 24.36 4.29
N GLU A 22 22.39 23.74 3.52
CA GLU A 22 23.79 24.17 3.43
C GLU A 22 23.91 25.49 2.67
N CYS A 23 23.16 25.64 1.57
CA CYS A 23 23.16 26.83 0.73
C CYS A 23 22.78 28.09 1.51
N HIS A 24 21.80 27.99 2.41
CA HIS A 24 21.35 29.10 3.26
C HIS A 24 22.35 29.50 4.35
N ARG A 25 23.51 28.86 4.49
CA ARG A 25 24.55 29.28 5.45
C ARG A 25 25.54 30.28 4.85
N ASP A 26 25.55 30.44 3.53
CA ASP A 26 26.45 31.36 2.83
C ASP A 26 25.67 32.61 2.35
N PRO A 27 26.06 33.82 2.76
CA PRO A 27 25.34 35.06 2.43
C PRO A 27 25.40 35.43 0.93
N PHE A 28 26.30 34.83 0.15
CA PHE A 28 26.43 35.07 -1.29
C PHE A 28 25.68 34.04 -2.14
N CYS A 29 25.13 33.01 -1.51
CA CYS A 29 24.46 31.90 -2.16
C CYS A 29 22.96 31.85 -1.83
N GLY A 30 22.20 31.20 -2.72
CA GLY A 30 20.80 30.92 -2.52
C GLY A 30 20.36 29.73 -3.35
N TRP A 31 19.28 29.09 -2.92
CA TRP A 31 18.75 27.90 -3.53
C TRP A 31 17.94 28.25 -4.78
N CYS A 32 18.42 27.83 -5.95
CA CYS A 32 17.71 27.94 -7.21
C CYS A 32 16.74 26.75 -7.32
N LEU A 33 15.50 26.94 -6.85
CA LEU A 33 14.58 25.85 -6.56
C LEU A 33 14.34 24.94 -7.76
N LEU A 34 14.04 25.52 -8.92
CA LEU A 34 13.64 24.75 -10.10
C LEU A 34 14.82 24.19 -10.90
N GLU A 35 16.04 24.56 -10.54
CA GLU A 35 17.28 23.95 -11.05
C GLU A 35 17.90 23.00 -10.01
N ASN A 36 17.27 22.86 -8.83
CA ASN A 36 17.69 21.98 -7.73
C ASN A 36 19.18 22.13 -7.36
N LYS A 37 19.68 23.36 -7.31
CA LYS A 37 21.09 23.65 -7.05
C LYS A 37 21.26 24.89 -6.19
N CYS A 38 22.36 24.94 -5.44
CA CYS A 38 22.81 26.17 -4.81
C CYS A 38 23.60 27.01 -5.80
N SER A 39 23.26 28.28 -5.95
CA SER A 39 23.94 29.17 -6.89
C SER A 39 23.89 30.63 -6.45
N THR A 40 24.65 31.49 -7.14
CA THR A 40 24.48 32.94 -7.01
C THR A 40 23.18 33.37 -7.69
N LYS A 41 22.60 34.50 -7.25
CA LYS A 41 21.37 35.03 -7.86
C LYS A 41 21.47 35.21 -9.39
N ARG A 42 22.64 35.58 -9.91
CA ARG A 42 22.86 35.77 -11.36
C ARG A 42 22.94 34.46 -12.15
N SER A 43 23.24 33.35 -11.48
CA SER A 43 23.41 32.02 -12.08
C SER A 43 22.15 31.15 -11.96
N CYS A 44 21.05 31.72 -11.48
CA CYS A 44 19.74 31.09 -11.41
C CYS A 44 18.82 31.76 -12.42
N SER A 45 18.21 30.97 -13.30
CA SER A 45 17.32 31.48 -14.34
C SER A 45 16.06 32.08 -13.72
N GLU A 46 15.62 33.24 -14.21
CA GLU A 46 14.43 33.94 -13.70
C GLU A 46 14.49 34.20 -12.18
N SER A 47 15.68 34.45 -11.63
CA SER A 47 15.89 34.58 -10.17
C SER A 47 15.20 35.76 -9.51
N ASP A 48 14.75 36.75 -10.27
CA ASP A 48 13.93 37.87 -9.78
C ASP A 48 12.46 37.48 -9.58
N ALA A 49 12.00 36.38 -10.17
CA ALA A 49 10.64 35.90 -9.98
C ALA A 49 10.43 35.36 -8.55
N PRO A 50 9.24 35.58 -7.96
CA PRO A 50 8.98 35.20 -6.58
C PRO A 50 9.27 33.71 -6.32
N ARG A 51 10.05 33.45 -5.25
CA ARG A 51 10.35 32.11 -4.72
C ARG A 51 11.20 31.22 -5.64
N ARG A 52 11.74 31.76 -6.74
CA ARG A 52 12.65 31.02 -7.64
C ARG A 52 14.05 30.85 -7.05
N TRP A 53 14.61 31.94 -6.56
CA TRP A 53 15.89 31.95 -5.87
C TRP A 53 15.66 32.37 -4.42
N GLN A 54 16.03 31.51 -3.48
CA GLN A 54 15.75 31.69 -2.05
C GLN A 54 17.07 31.83 -1.31
N SER A 55 17.29 32.96 -0.65
CA SER A 55 18.48 33.21 0.17
C SER A 55 18.15 33.15 1.66
N TYR A 56 19.21 33.08 2.49
CA TYR A 56 19.08 33.21 3.94
C TYR A 56 18.36 34.50 4.35
N SER A 57 18.66 35.62 3.70
CA SER A 57 18.11 36.94 4.01
C SER A 57 16.61 37.07 3.74
N ASP A 58 16.04 36.20 2.91
CA ASP A 58 14.61 36.25 2.55
C ASP A 58 13.70 35.66 3.64
N GLY A 59 14.28 35.06 4.71
CA GLY A 59 13.53 34.38 5.76
C GLY A 59 12.70 33.18 5.26
N ALA A 60 12.88 32.80 3.99
CA ALA A 60 12.14 31.73 3.34
C ALA A 60 12.70 30.38 3.77
N ALA A 61 11.83 29.52 4.32
CA ALA A 61 12.17 28.13 4.52
C ALA A 61 12.31 27.43 3.15
N CYS A 62 13.29 26.53 3.05
CA CYS A 62 13.50 25.67 1.88
C CYS A 62 12.17 25.02 1.46
N ALA A 63 11.77 25.27 0.21
CA ALA A 63 10.54 24.67 -0.32
C ALA A 63 10.61 23.15 -0.25
N GLY A 64 9.49 22.54 0.11
CA GLY A 64 9.41 21.10 0.36
C GLY A 64 7.96 20.61 0.27
N ILE A 65 7.78 19.33 -0.03
CA ILE A 65 6.46 18.70 0.02
C ILE A 65 6.09 18.52 1.49
N THR A 66 5.08 19.25 1.96
CA THR A 66 4.62 19.18 3.36
C THR A 66 3.47 18.20 3.55
N ARG A 67 2.69 17.95 2.50
CA ARG A 67 1.57 17.00 2.54
C ARG A 67 1.34 16.37 1.19
N VAL A 68 0.96 15.09 1.22
CA VAL A 68 0.56 14.29 0.07
C VAL A 68 -0.85 13.76 0.34
N THR A 69 -1.79 13.97 -0.58
CA THR A 69 -3.18 13.57 -0.38
C THR A 69 -3.77 12.97 -1.66
N PRO A 70 -4.23 11.70 -1.64
CA PRO A 70 -4.06 10.73 -0.55
C PRO A 70 -2.59 10.34 -0.37
N ALA A 71 -2.24 9.67 0.74
CA ALA A 71 -0.85 9.23 0.98
C ALA A 71 -0.45 7.97 0.18
N ASN A 72 -1.43 7.28 -0.39
CA ASN A 72 -1.30 6.08 -1.21
C ASN A 72 -2.54 5.95 -2.10
N SER A 73 -2.49 5.07 -3.08
CA SER A 73 -3.61 4.84 -4.01
C SER A 73 -3.77 3.36 -4.34
N SER A 74 -4.99 2.94 -4.65
CA SER A 74 -5.24 1.60 -5.14
C SER A 74 -4.71 1.42 -6.57
N LEU A 75 -4.07 0.29 -6.87
CA LEU A 75 -3.63 -0.08 -8.22
C LEU A 75 -4.81 -0.30 -9.18
N THR A 76 -5.94 -0.81 -8.68
CA THR A 76 -7.10 -1.15 -9.52
C THR A 76 -7.98 0.07 -9.83
N SER A 77 -7.81 1.14 -9.07
CA SER A 77 -8.54 2.40 -9.26
C SER A 77 -7.68 3.56 -8.78
N PRO A 78 -6.61 3.90 -9.52
CA PRO A 78 -5.74 5.02 -9.19
C PRO A 78 -6.52 6.34 -9.16
N VAL A 79 -6.16 7.23 -8.24
CA VAL A 79 -6.77 8.56 -8.09
C VAL A 79 -5.72 9.65 -8.18
N GLU A 80 -6.16 10.88 -8.46
CA GLU A 80 -5.30 12.06 -8.46
C GLU A 80 -4.60 12.26 -7.11
N VAL A 81 -3.36 12.76 -7.16
CA VAL A 81 -2.54 13.00 -5.98
C VAL A 81 -2.24 14.49 -5.85
N THR A 82 -2.66 15.09 -4.74
CA THR A 82 -2.40 16.48 -4.42
C THR A 82 -1.16 16.60 -3.53
N LEU A 83 -0.15 17.31 -4.02
CA LEU A 83 1.05 17.73 -3.27
C LEU A 83 0.84 19.15 -2.75
N THR A 84 1.03 19.37 -1.45
CA THR A 84 1.08 20.71 -0.87
C THR A 84 2.53 21.16 -0.72
N VAL A 85 2.93 22.16 -1.49
CA VAL A 85 4.29 22.67 -1.56
C VAL A 85 4.26 24.17 -1.22
N PRO A 86 4.42 24.53 0.06
CA PRO A 86 4.60 25.91 0.45
C PRO A 86 5.77 26.51 -0.32
N ASN A 87 5.63 27.77 -0.67
CA ASN A 87 6.60 28.51 -1.46
C ASN A 87 6.85 27.97 -2.88
N LEU A 88 5.88 27.29 -3.51
CA LEU A 88 5.97 26.95 -4.92
C LEU A 88 5.94 28.23 -5.81
N PRO A 89 6.80 28.33 -6.84
CA PRO A 89 6.70 29.38 -7.86
C PRO A 89 5.41 29.23 -8.68
N THR A 90 4.59 30.28 -8.81
CA THR A 90 3.19 30.17 -9.29
C THR A 90 2.92 30.65 -10.74
N ALA A 91 3.91 31.12 -11.50
CA ALA A 91 3.70 31.74 -12.82
C ALA A 91 4.55 31.08 -13.93
N PRO A 92 4.17 31.26 -15.21
CA PRO A 92 3.38 30.32 -16.01
C PRO A 92 4.15 29.02 -16.31
N GLN A 93 4.56 28.32 -15.27
CA GLN A 93 5.34 27.10 -15.42
C GLN A 93 4.43 25.90 -15.31
N ASN A 94 4.55 25.02 -16.31
CA ASN A 94 3.99 23.70 -16.21
C ASN A 94 4.94 22.87 -15.34
N TYR A 95 4.36 22.12 -14.41
CA TYR A 95 5.06 21.07 -13.70
C TYR A 95 4.61 19.72 -14.25
N THR A 96 5.50 18.74 -14.15
CA THR A 96 5.16 17.36 -14.44
C THR A 96 5.44 16.50 -13.23
N CYS A 97 4.55 15.54 -12.95
CA CYS A 97 4.77 14.57 -11.89
C CYS A 97 5.34 13.29 -12.48
N LEU A 98 6.35 12.73 -11.82
CA LEU A 98 6.91 11.43 -12.16
C LEU A 98 6.66 10.45 -11.03
N PHE A 99 6.05 9.30 -11.34
CA PHE A 99 5.91 8.18 -10.43
C PHE A 99 6.94 7.11 -10.80
N GLY A 100 8.07 7.09 -10.10
CA GLY A 100 9.27 6.40 -10.58
C GLY A 100 9.73 7.07 -11.88
N ASP A 101 9.73 6.32 -12.97
CA ASP A 101 10.07 6.82 -14.31
C ASP A 101 8.83 7.17 -15.17
N ILE A 102 7.63 7.07 -14.61
CA ILE A 102 6.38 7.29 -15.35
C ILE A 102 5.96 8.75 -15.26
N GLU A 103 5.98 9.43 -16.38
CA GLU A 103 5.58 10.83 -16.49
C GLU A 103 4.05 10.98 -16.58
N THR A 104 3.50 11.92 -15.81
CA THR A 104 2.06 12.23 -15.73
C THR A 104 1.86 13.73 -15.68
N SER A 105 0.78 14.21 -16.30
CA SER A 105 0.44 15.64 -16.28
C SER A 105 0.12 16.11 -14.86
N ALA A 106 0.39 17.40 -14.60
CA ALA A 106 0.04 18.05 -13.36
C ALA A 106 -0.66 19.38 -13.61
N SER A 107 -1.57 19.76 -12.73
CA SER A 107 -2.16 21.09 -12.66
C SER A 107 -1.75 21.78 -11.36
N VAL A 108 -1.74 23.12 -11.37
CA VAL A 108 -1.34 23.93 -10.22
C VAL A 108 -2.52 24.74 -9.74
N GLU A 109 -2.79 24.66 -8.44
CA GLU A 109 -3.82 25.45 -7.76
C GLU A 109 -3.22 26.09 -6.50
N GLY A 110 -2.78 27.34 -6.63
CA GLY A 110 -2.10 28.05 -5.55
C GLY A 110 -0.77 27.38 -5.17
N ASP A 111 -0.65 26.90 -3.92
CA ASP A 111 0.50 26.16 -3.39
C ASP A 111 0.39 24.64 -3.56
N ARG A 112 -0.57 24.18 -4.37
CA ARG A 112 -0.87 22.77 -4.59
C ARG A 112 -0.55 22.36 -6.01
N VAL A 113 -0.01 21.15 -6.14
CA VAL A 113 0.17 20.48 -7.42
C VAL A 113 -0.70 19.24 -7.42
N ILE A 114 -1.59 19.11 -8.40
CA ILE A 114 -2.48 17.98 -8.57
C ILE A 114 -1.92 17.12 -9.71
N CYS A 115 -1.35 15.97 -9.37
CA CYS A 115 -0.80 15.00 -10.30
C CYS A 115 -1.90 14.04 -10.78
N GLN A 116 -1.99 13.83 -12.10
CA GLN A 116 -2.80 12.76 -12.66
C GLN A 116 -2.21 11.39 -12.31
N PRO A 117 -3.03 10.37 -12.04
CA PRO A 117 -2.51 9.04 -11.75
C PRO A 117 -1.90 8.39 -13.00
N PRO A 118 -0.83 7.59 -12.85
CA PRO A 118 -0.29 6.79 -13.95
C PRO A 118 -1.23 5.63 -14.29
N ALA A 119 -1.11 5.12 -15.52
CA ALA A 119 -1.81 3.91 -15.93
C ALA A 119 -1.33 2.70 -15.11
N THR A 120 -2.27 1.84 -14.70
CA THR A 120 -1.97 0.68 -13.84
C THR A 120 -0.94 -0.25 -14.46
N ASP A 121 -1.01 -0.49 -15.78
CA ASP A 121 -0.07 -1.38 -16.46
C ASP A 121 1.36 -0.84 -16.45
N ALA A 122 1.53 0.48 -16.60
CA ALA A 122 2.82 1.15 -16.49
C ALA A 122 3.43 1.01 -15.10
N VAL A 123 2.61 1.16 -14.04
CA VAL A 123 3.06 0.95 -12.64
C VAL A 123 3.52 -0.49 -12.43
N THR A 124 2.75 -1.48 -12.90
CA THR A 124 3.08 -2.92 -12.73
C THR A 124 4.25 -3.41 -13.60
N LYS A 125 4.79 -2.59 -14.49
CA LYS A 125 5.98 -2.90 -15.30
C LYS A 125 7.26 -2.34 -14.68
N GLN A 126 7.16 -1.58 -13.59
CA GLN A 126 8.33 -0.97 -12.95
C GLN A 126 9.28 -2.05 -12.40
N PRO A 127 10.58 -2.03 -12.75
CA PRO A 127 11.43 -3.21 -12.65
C PRO A 127 11.85 -3.62 -11.22
N HIS A 128 11.74 -2.75 -10.21
CA HIS A 128 12.39 -2.99 -8.91
C HIS A 128 11.63 -2.56 -7.64
N ASN A 129 10.34 -2.24 -7.73
CA ASN A 129 9.61 -1.63 -6.61
C ASN A 129 8.42 -2.45 -6.11
N HIS A 130 8.34 -3.72 -6.48
CA HIS A 130 7.21 -4.58 -6.13
C HIS A 130 7.50 -5.33 -4.84
N THR A 131 6.61 -5.17 -3.87
CA THR A 131 6.46 -6.12 -2.78
C THR A 131 5.32 -7.10 -3.13
N TRP A 132 4.87 -7.89 -2.15
CA TRP A 132 3.77 -8.84 -2.35
C TRP A 132 2.43 -8.16 -2.68
N ASP A 133 2.11 -7.03 -2.02
CA ASP A 133 0.79 -6.38 -2.06
C ASP A 133 0.82 -4.92 -2.54
N HIS A 134 1.99 -4.33 -2.80
CA HIS A 134 2.10 -2.95 -3.30
C HIS A 134 3.33 -2.70 -4.17
N VAL A 135 3.31 -1.55 -4.84
CA VAL A 135 4.41 -0.98 -5.61
C VAL A 135 4.81 0.36 -4.99
N ALA A 136 6.05 0.46 -4.51
CA ALA A 136 6.57 1.65 -3.83
C ALA A 136 7.37 2.53 -4.80
N LEU A 137 6.83 3.67 -5.21
CA LEU A 137 7.46 4.58 -6.17
C LEU A 137 7.94 5.87 -5.49
N ARG A 138 8.90 6.54 -6.11
CA ARG A 138 9.22 7.94 -5.79
C ARG A 138 8.32 8.83 -6.62
N LEU A 139 7.51 9.65 -5.97
CA LEU A 139 6.75 10.72 -6.60
C LEU A 139 7.61 11.97 -6.62
N THR A 140 7.97 12.40 -7.82
CA THR A 140 8.91 13.49 -8.08
C THR A 140 8.21 14.61 -8.84
N LEU A 141 8.46 15.85 -8.43
CA LEU A 141 8.00 17.05 -9.12
C LEU A 141 9.12 17.60 -10.00
N ARG A 142 8.83 17.74 -11.29
CA ARG A 142 9.76 18.23 -12.31
C ARG A 142 9.26 19.53 -12.91
N SER A 143 10.15 20.50 -13.07
CA SER A 143 9.84 21.71 -13.84
C SER A 143 9.86 21.38 -15.33
N SER A 144 8.80 21.72 -16.06
CA SER A 144 8.77 21.56 -17.51
C SER A 144 9.67 22.60 -18.23
N GLU A 145 10.08 23.67 -17.53
CA GLU A 145 10.98 24.70 -18.08
C GLU A 145 12.44 24.24 -18.07
N THR A 146 12.91 23.75 -16.93
CA THR A 146 14.32 23.34 -16.74
C THR A 146 14.54 21.86 -16.99
N MET A 147 13.47 21.06 -17.06
CA MET A 147 13.49 19.59 -17.06
C MET A 147 14.18 18.97 -15.83
N VAL A 148 14.35 19.74 -14.76
CA VAL A 148 14.98 19.29 -13.52
C VAL A 148 13.92 18.88 -12.50
N SER A 149 14.17 17.73 -11.88
CA SER A 149 13.42 17.23 -10.74
C SER A 149 13.95 17.87 -9.46
N PHE A 150 13.08 18.57 -8.73
CA PHE A 150 13.52 19.41 -7.60
C PHE A 150 12.86 19.07 -6.25
N LEU A 151 11.75 18.32 -6.25
CA LEU A 151 11.13 17.80 -5.04
C LEU A 151 10.75 16.33 -5.24
N GLN A 152 10.82 15.54 -4.18
CA GLN A 152 10.46 14.13 -4.21
C GLN A 152 9.88 13.66 -2.88
N THR A 153 9.03 12.63 -2.92
CA THR A 153 8.48 11.92 -1.78
C THR A 153 8.22 10.46 -2.13
N GLY A 154 8.04 9.58 -1.15
CA GLY A 154 7.56 8.22 -1.39
C GLY A 154 6.06 8.20 -1.67
N PHE A 155 5.61 7.31 -2.56
CA PHE A 155 4.20 7.06 -2.84
C PHE A 155 3.95 5.59 -3.15
N ASN A 156 2.89 5.02 -2.57
CA ASN A 156 2.61 3.59 -2.71
C ASN A 156 1.32 3.34 -3.49
N PHE A 157 1.39 2.41 -4.43
CA PHE A 157 0.22 1.84 -5.09
C PHE A 157 -0.05 0.43 -4.59
N TYR A 158 -1.18 0.19 -3.94
CA TYR A 158 -1.48 -1.10 -3.29
C TYR A 158 -2.56 -1.91 -4.02
N ASN A 159 -2.55 -3.23 -3.84
CA ASN A 159 -3.56 -4.14 -4.38
C ASN A 159 -4.06 -5.13 -3.33
N CYS A 160 -5.22 -4.81 -2.73
CA CYS A 160 -5.87 -5.65 -1.73
C CYS A 160 -6.18 -7.07 -2.25
N SER A 161 -6.44 -7.24 -3.55
CA SER A 161 -6.79 -8.56 -4.10
C SER A 161 -5.62 -9.56 -4.12
N ARG A 162 -4.42 -9.14 -3.71
CA ARG A 162 -3.28 -10.04 -3.42
C ARG A 162 -3.44 -10.84 -2.13
N HIS A 163 -4.37 -10.47 -1.26
CA HIS A 163 -4.66 -11.21 -0.04
C HIS A 163 -5.80 -12.22 -0.29
N ASP A 164 -5.51 -13.48 0.01
CA ASP A 164 -6.38 -14.64 -0.23
C ASP A 164 -7.19 -15.08 1.02
N SER A 165 -6.92 -14.46 2.17
CA SER A 165 -7.55 -14.78 3.44
C SER A 165 -7.95 -13.51 4.19
N CYS A 166 -9.03 -13.62 4.97
CA CYS A 166 -9.54 -12.51 5.77
C CYS A 166 -8.48 -11.93 6.73
N ILE A 167 -7.71 -12.79 7.39
CA ILE A 167 -6.68 -12.35 8.34
C ILE A 167 -5.58 -11.58 7.63
N SER A 168 -5.09 -12.08 6.49
CA SER A 168 -4.07 -11.39 5.69
C SER A 168 -4.60 -10.05 5.17
N CYS A 169 -5.83 -10.02 4.67
CA CYS A 169 -6.50 -8.83 4.15
C CYS A 169 -6.65 -7.72 5.20
N THR A 170 -7.17 -8.07 6.39
CA THR A 170 -7.44 -7.10 7.47
C THR A 170 -6.19 -6.64 8.21
N ARG A 171 -5.07 -7.36 8.05
CA ARG A 171 -3.75 -6.94 8.56
C ARG A 171 -2.95 -6.13 7.53
N ALA A 172 -3.44 -5.99 6.31
CA ALA A 172 -2.79 -5.19 5.29
C ALA A 172 -2.70 -3.72 5.72
N LEU A 173 -1.60 -3.06 5.37
CA LEU A 173 -1.33 -1.66 5.76
C LEU A 173 -2.26 -0.65 5.07
N TRP A 174 -3.03 -1.09 4.07
CA TRP A 174 -3.75 -0.25 3.12
C TRP A 174 -5.23 -0.04 3.47
N GLY A 175 -5.69 -0.52 4.63
CA GLY A 175 -7.10 -0.43 5.03
C GLY A 175 -8.04 -1.19 4.10
N CYS A 176 -7.63 -2.40 3.70
CA CYS A 176 -8.43 -3.31 2.88
C CYS A 176 -9.60 -3.89 3.67
N ASN A 177 -10.66 -4.27 2.94
CA ASN A 177 -11.83 -4.93 3.50
C ASN A 177 -11.95 -6.35 2.94
N TRP A 178 -12.31 -7.30 3.79
CA TRP A 178 -12.68 -8.65 3.39
C TRP A 178 -14.19 -8.75 3.15
N CYS A 179 -14.57 -9.11 1.93
CA CYS A 179 -15.95 -9.30 1.54
C CYS A 179 -16.33 -10.76 1.79
N VAL A 180 -16.97 -11.01 2.94
CA VAL A 180 -17.14 -12.36 3.50
C VAL A 180 -17.83 -13.33 2.53
N HIS A 181 -18.87 -12.88 1.83
CA HIS A 181 -19.62 -13.73 0.91
C HIS A 181 -18.99 -13.87 -0.47
N GLU A 182 -18.19 -12.89 -0.89
CA GLU A 182 -17.43 -12.98 -2.15
C GLU A 182 -16.12 -13.77 -1.96
N ASN A 183 -15.74 -14.01 -0.70
CA ASN A 183 -14.51 -14.67 -0.29
C ASN A 183 -13.27 -13.99 -0.92
N LYS A 184 -13.25 -12.65 -0.91
CA LYS A 184 -12.23 -11.82 -1.56
C LYS A 184 -11.85 -10.61 -0.71
N CYS A 185 -10.59 -10.20 -0.85
CA CYS A 185 -10.09 -8.95 -0.31
C CYS A 185 -10.20 -7.82 -1.35
N THR A 186 -10.79 -6.70 -0.95
CA THR A 186 -11.02 -5.53 -1.81
C THR A 186 -10.61 -4.24 -1.10
N LYS A 187 -10.54 -3.15 -1.87
CA LYS A 187 -10.35 -1.82 -1.28
C LYS A 187 -11.58 -1.44 -0.43
N LYS A 188 -11.41 -0.48 0.47
CA LYS A 188 -12.50 0.03 1.31
C LYS A 188 -13.73 0.39 0.48
N ASN A 189 -14.92 0.04 0.99
CA ASN A 189 -16.23 0.29 0.37
C ASN A 189 -16.45 -0.35 -1.01
N SER A 190 -15.79 -1.48 -1.31
CA SER A 190 -15.97 -2.21 -2.59
C SER A 190 -16.59 -3.59 -2.46
N CYS A 191 -17.10 -3.96 -1.28
CA CYS A 191 -17.90 -5.17 -1.11
C CYS A 191 -19.34 -4.90 -1.55
N ASP A 192 -20.03 -5.91 -2.09
CA ASP A 192 -21.44 -5.82 -2.48
C ASP A 192 -22.34 -5.40 -1.31
N ASN A 193 -22.02 -5.90 -0.11
CA ASN A 193 -22.69 -5.52 1.13
C ASN A 193 -21.64 -5.06 2.16
N THR A 194 -21.62 -3.74 2.40
CA THR A 194 -20.69 -3.10 3.33
C THR A 194 -20.94 -3.47 4.79
N ASP A 195 -22.15 -3.86 5.17
CA ASP A 195 -22.49 -4.22 6.56
C ASP A 195 -21.81 -5.53 6.98
N THR A 196 -21.52 -6.39 6.00
CA THR A 196 -20.83 -7.67 6.19
C THR A 196 -19.32 -7.58 5.92
N ALA A 197 -18.81 -6.39 5.59
CA ALA A 197 -17.40 -6.21 5.28
C ALA A 197 -16.54 -6.25 6.55
N VAL A 198 -15.55 -7.12 6.56
CA VAL A 198 -14.66 -7.30 7.70
C VAL A 198 -13.40 -6.45 7.50
N HIS A 199 -13.14 -5.56 8.44
CA HIS A 199 -12.03 -4.59 8.40
C HIS A 199 -11.01 -4.78 9.54
N VAL A 200 -11.31 -5.66 10.50
CA VAL A 200 -10.40 -6.03 11.61
C VAL A 200 -10.29 -7.54 11.74
N SER A 201 -9.09 -8.01 12.06
CA SER A 201 -8.78 -9.44 12.07
C SER A 201 -9.60 -10.28 13.06
N HIS A 202 -10.02 -9.73 14.20
CA HIS A 202 -10.85 -10.44 15.18
C HIS A 202 -12.29 -10.70 14.70
N SER A 203 -12.75 -9.99 13.67
CA SER A 203 -14.06 -10.21 13.05
C SER A 203 -13.98 -11.21 11.89
N CYS A 204 -12.80 -11.80 11.62
CA CYS A 204 -12.66 -12.78 10.57
C CYS A 204 -13.38 -14.10 10.91
N PRO A 205 -14.06 -14.72 9.93
CA PRO A 205 -14.58 -16.08 10.06
C PRO A 205 -13.41 -17.06 10.25
N HIS A 206 -13.45 -17.84 11.33
CA HIS A 206 -12.48 -18.91 11.56
C HIS A 206 -13.10 -20.02 12.41
N LEU A 207 -12.52 -21.22 12.31
CA LEU A 207 -12.80 -22.31 13.24
C LEU A 207 -11.91 -22.15 14.46
N GLU A 208 -12.48 -22.44 15.62
CA GLU A 208 -11.75 -22.48 16.88
C GLU A 208 -11.23 -23.90 17.09
N GLY A 209 -10.05 -24.02 17.69
CA GLY A 209 -9.51 -25.32 18.10
C GLY A 209 -10.47 -26.00 19.08
N ASN A 210 -10.65 -27.31 18.94
CA ASN A 210 -11.39 -28.07 19.93
C ASN A 210 -10.49 -28.43 21.11
N ASP A 211 -10.98 -28.20 22.33
CA ASP A 211 -10.28 -28.57 23.58
C ASP A 211 -10.05 -30.08 23.72
N LYS A 212 -10.76 -30.88 22.91
CA LYS A 212 -10.70 -32.34 22.88
C LYS A 212 -10.63 -32.82 21.43
N GLU A 213 -9.89 -33.91 21.23
CA GLU A 213 -9.82 -34.58 19.94
C GLU A 213 -11.20 -35.05 19.46
N ILE A 214 -11.46 -34.88 18.17
CA ILE A 214 -12.68 -35.40 17.56
C ILE A 214 -12.44 -36.86 17.18
N LEU A 215 -13.02 -37.77 17.96
CA LEU A 215 -12.95 -39.20 17.70
C LEU A 215 -14.07 -39.63 16.75
N LEU A 216 -13.71 -40.15 15.57
CA LEU A 216 -14.65 -40.79 14.65
C LEU A 216 -14.52 -42.32 14.72
N PRO A 217 -15.53 -43.04 15.23
CA PRO A 217 -15.51 -44.50 15.22
C PRO A 217 -15.57 -45.01 13.78
N ALA A 218 -14.69 -45.95 13.43
CA ALA A 218 -14.79 -46.61 12.14
C ALA A 218 -16.08 -47.42 12.07
N GLU A 219 -16.67 -47.47 10.88
CA GLU A 219 -17.91 -48.21 10.58
C GLU A 219 -19.19 -47.70 11.26
N PHE A 220 -19.14 -46.64 12.08
CA PHE A 220 -20.30 -46.03 12.71
C PHE A 220 -20.55 -44.62 12.17
N GLN A 221 -21.83 -44.28 12.02
CA GLN A 221 -22.23 -42.92 11.67
C GLN A 221 -22.15 -42.02 12.90
N LYS A 222 -21.37 -40.94 12.80
CA LYS A 222 -21.25 -39.95 13.88
C LYS A 222 -21.33 -38.53 13.30
N GLU A 223 -22.08 -37.69 13.99
CA GLU A 223 -22.13 -36.24 13.72
C GLU A 223 -20.94 -35.55 14.38
N VAL A 224 -20.43 -34.50 13.72
CA VAL A 224 -19.30 -33.72 14.24
C VAL A 224 -19.74 -32.28 14.45
N TYR A 225 -19.45 -31.75 15.64
CA TYR A 225 -19.71 -30.37 16.01
C TYR A 225 -18.39 -29.61 16.05
N LEU A 226 -18.32 -28.51 15.31
CA LEU A 226 -17.15 -27.65 15.21
C LEU A 226 -17.50 -26.28 15.81
N LYS A 227 -16.64 -25.80 16.70
CA LYS A 227 -16.68 -24.43 17.22
C LYS A 227 -15.98 -23.49 16.22
N GLY A 228 -16.42 -22.24 16.21
CA GLY A 228 -15.83 -21.19 15.39
C GLY A 228 -16.28 -19.82 15.86
N ALA A 229 -15.90 -18.80 15.10
CA ALA A 229 -16.34 -17.44 15.31
C ALA A 229 -16.62 -16.75 13.98
N ASN A 230 -17.57 -15.81 14.01
CA ASN A 230 -17.97 -14.97 12.87
C ASN A 230 -18.34 -15.77 11.61
N LEU A 231 -18.89 -16.97 11.78
CA LEU A 231 -19.25 -17.84 10.65
C LEU A 231 -20.41 -17.20 9.85
N PRO A 232 -20.21 -16.91 8.55
CA PRO A 232 -21.23 -16.25 7.74
C PRO A 232 -22.45 -17.12 7.50
N GLU A 233 -23.59 -16.48 7.35
CA GLU A 233 -24.78 -17.15 6.85
C GLU A 233 -24.66 -17.36 5.33
N PRO A 234 -24.81 -18.59 4.80
CA PRO A 234 -24.76 -18.83 3.36
C PRO A 234 -25.88 -18.06 2.64
N ARG A 235 -25.57 -17.42 1.51
CA ARG A 235 -26.60 -16.78 0.68
C ARG A 235 -27.37 -17.82 -0.13
N SER A 236 -28.53 -17.42 -0.63
CA SER A 236 -29.30 -18.21 -1.59
C SER A 236 -28.43 -18.53 -2.83
N GLY A 237 -28.07 -19.81 -3.01
CA GLY A 237 -27.24 -20.28 -4.11
C GLY A 237 -25.83 -20.73 -3.73
N ASP A 238 -25.33 -20.42 -2.52
CA ASP A 238 -23.94 -20.72 -2.10
C ASP A 238 -23.67 -22.22 -1.82
N GLY A 239 -24.71 -23.07 -1.82
CA GLY A 239 -24.57 -24.52 -1.60
C GLY A 239 -24.32 -24.94 -0.13
N GLY A 240 -24.20 -23.98 0.79
CA GLY A 240 -24.09 -24.20 2.24
C GLY A 240 -22.72 -24.68 2.71
N TYR A 241 -22.61 -25.02 4.00
CA TYR A 241 -21.36 -25.52 4.59
C TYR A 241 -21.14 -26.99 4.22
N LYS A 242 -19.87 -27.37 4.05
CA LYS A 242 -19.44 -28.76 3.90
C LYS A 242 -18.19 -29.01 4.73
N CYS A 243 -18.11 -30.18 5.36
CA CYS A 243 -16.92 -30.64 6.06
C CYS A 243 -16.11 -31.54 5.11
N LEU A 244 -14.82 -31.22 4.96
CA LEU A 244 -13.87 -32.01 4.16
C LEU A 244 -13.00 -32.82 5.12
N VAL A 245 -13.13 -34.14 5.06
CA VAL A 245 -12.43 -35.07 5.96
C VAL A 245 -11.31 -35.76 5.17
N HIS A 246 -10.07 -35.41 5.50
CA HIS A 246 -8.85 -35.86 4.80
C HIS A 246 -8.32 -37.21 5.34
N LEU A 247 -9.19 -38.22 5.39
CA LEU A 247 -8.82 -39.59 5.80
C LEU A 247 -8.74 -40.57 4.61
N THR A 248 -9.27 -40.16 3.46
CA THR A 248 -9.30 -40.90 2.20
C THR A 248 -8.82 -40.02 1.05
N THR A 249 -8.46 -40.64 -0.07
CA THR A 249 -8.15 -39.93 -1.32
C THR A 249 -9.11 -40.42 -2.41
N PRO A 250 -10.02 -39.55 -2.95
CA PRO A 250 -10.25 -38.15 -2.58
C PRO A 250 -10.84 -37.96 -1.16
N PRO A 251 -10.75 -36.75 -0.57
CA PRO A 251 -11.28 -36.49 0.77
C PRO A 251 -12.80 -36.67 0.80
N LEU A 252 -13.29 -37.19 1.93
CA LEU A 252 -14.72 -37.38 2.15
C LEU A 252 -15.39 -36.01 2.33
N ARG A 253 -16.38 -35.72 1.48
CA ARG A 253 -17.17 -34.48 1.54
C ARG A 253 -18.50 -34.74 2.23
N VAL A 254 -18.75 -34.05 3.33
CA VAL A 254 -19.95 -34.23 4.16
C VAL A 254 -20.71 -32.93 4.23
N ASP A 255 -22.01 -32.94 3.95
CA ASP A 255 -22.84 -31.75 4.15
C ASP A 255 -22.82 -31.31 5.61
N ALA A 256 -22.87 -30.00 5.82
CA ALA A 256 -22.89 -29.41 7.14
C ALA A 256 -23.92 -28.29 7.25
N THR A 257 -24.38 -28.06 8.46
CA THR A 257 -25.36 -27.04 8.80
C THR A 257 -24.73 -26.07 9.77
N ARG A 258 -24.70 -24.78 9.40
CA ARG A 258 -24.38 -23.70 10.34
C ARG A 258 -25.52 -23.59 11.34
N LEU A 259 -25.23 -23.79 12.62
CA LEU A 259 -26.23 -23.65 13.68
C LEU A 259 -26.36 -22.18 14.08
N ASN A 260 -25.24 -21.47 14.16
CA ASN A 260 -25.15 -20.03 14.45
C ASN A 260 -23.77 -19.48 14.00
N SER A 261 -23.46 -18.23 14.35
CA SER A 261 -22.16 -17.61 14.04
C SER A 261 -20.95 -18.26 14.71
N THR A 262 -21.14 -19.18 15.65
CA THR A 262 -20.05 -19.80 16.43
C THR A 262 -20.01 -21.32 16.36
N SER A 263 -20.89 -21.95 15.58
CA SER A 263 -20.93 -23.42 15.50
C SER A 263 -21.49 -23.95 14.18
N VAL A 264 -20.85 -25.02 13.69
CA VAL A 264 -21.24 -25.78 12.51
C VAL A 264 -21.33 -27.26 12.88
N LYS A 265 -22.34 -27.93 12.34
CA LYS A 265 -22.59 -29.35 12.52
C LYS A 265 -22.43 -30.09 11.19
N CYS A 266 -21.45 -30.98 11.09
CA CYS A 266 -21.35 -31.93 9.99
C CYS A 266 -22.39 -33.04 10.17
N LYS A 267 -23.09 -33.42 9.10
CA LYS A 267 -24.04 -34.55 9.12
C LYS A 267 -23.34 -35.86 9.50
N ALA A 268 -24.14 -36.81 9.99
CA ALA A 268 -23.64 -38.13 10.37
C ALA A 268 -23.01 -38.82 9.15
N THR A 269 -21.72 -39.14 9.25
CA THR A 269 -20.99 -39.84 8.19
C THR A 269 -20.29 -41.08 8.73
N LYS A 270 -20.15 -42.09 7.87
CA LYS A 270 -19.44 -43.34 8.17
C LYS A 270 -18.07 -43.28 7.53
N VAL A 271 -17.01 -43.48 8.31
CA VAL A 271 -15.63 -43.59 7.80
C VAL A 271 -15.21 -45.06 7.84
N THR A 272 -14.80 -45.61 6.71
CA THR A 272 -14.51 -47.06 6.54
C THR A 272 -13.01 -47.39 6.57
N THR A 273 -12.15 -46.42 6.23
CA THR A 273 -10.69 -46.60 6.22
C THR A 273 -10.04 -45.66 7.23
N CYS A 274 -9.51 -46.21 8.32
CA CYS A 274 -8.56 -45.55 9.21
C CYS A 274 -7.24 -46.32 9.09
N SER A 275 -6.18 -45.67 8.61
CA SER A 275 -4.83 -46.23 8.74
C SER A 275 -4.38 -45.97 10.19
N ILE A 276 -4.30 -47.01 11.04
CA ILE A 276 -3.29 -47.26 12.11
C ILE A 276 -3.76 -48.43 13.02
N THR A 277 -2.75 -49.07 13.62
CA THR A 277 -2.50 -50.46 14.02
C THR A 277 -2.88 -50.86 15.46
N ASN A 278 -4.08 -50.58 15.97
CA ASN A 278 -4.48 -51.17 17.26
C ASN A 278 -5.97 -51.46 17.41
N THR A 279 -6.27 -52.34 18.37
CA THR A 279 -7.51 -53.10 18.63
C THR A 279 -8.81 -52.29 18.81
N PHE A 280 -8.77 -50.97 18.70
CA PHE A 280 -9.95 -50.09 18.60
C PHE A 280 -9.79 -49.14 17.41
N LYS A 281 -10.68 -49.27 16.40
CA LYS A 281 -10.63 -48.46 15.16
C LYS A 281 -11.24 -47.08 15.37
N TRP A 282 -10.42 -46.09 15.74
CA TRP A 282 -10.80 -44.68 15.79
C TRP A 282 -9.95 -43.86 14.82
N CYS A 283 -10.59 -42.93 14.12
CA CYS A 283 -9.91 -41.91 13.32
C CYS A 283 -9.79 -40.61 14.12
N LEU A 284 -8.59 -40.03 14.15
CA LEU A 284 -8.29 -38.74 14.76
C LEU A 284 -8.39 -37.63 13.71
N LEU A 285 -9.15 -36.58 14.04
CA LEU A 285 -9.24 -35.37 13.25
C LEU A 285 -8.62 -34.21 14.02
N HIS A 286 -7.57 -33.62 13.45
CA HIS A 286 -7.08 -32.31 13.85
C HIS A 286 -7.82 -31.24 13.04
N VAL A 287 -8.35 -30.24 13.75
CA VAL A 287 -9.04 -29.06 13.18
C VAL A 287 -8.09 -27.89 13.23
#